data_AF-A0A850SB76-F1
#
_entry.id   AF-A0A850SB76-F1
#
_cell.length_a   1.000
_cell.length_b   1.000
_cell.length_c   1.000
_cell.angle_alpha   90.00
_cell.angle_beta   90.00
_cell.angle_gamma   90.00
#
_symmetry.space_group_name_H-M   'P 1'
#
loop_
_entity.id
_entity.type
_entity.pdbx_description
1 polymer ?
#
loop_
_entity_poly.entity_id
_entity_poly.type
_entity_poly.pdbx_seq_one_letter_code
_entity_poly.pdbx_strand_id
1 'polypeptide(L)'
;MVEEFAVIAGSSAAGAISAAIMARMSRLKEKTAKEPKSVNAARVELASLLFEKTLAAEAITRIYEAAQEGKVERLERDRLLLKYKRDLDSLNERIATLQPVAEYADLTEVRNQLVSLIQDRISAIDAKLAQMSSAKPIVVERVQVMPTPEKVVDDSDKKQFKAEEKSIEQLQGEIMQALTRLEQVELDKD
;
A
#
# COMPACT_ATOMS: atom_id res chain seq x y z
N MET A 1 53.75 -36.64 27.67
CA MET A 1 53.09 -35.75 26.69
C MET A 1 51.62 -35.74 27.09
N VAL A 2 51.11 -34.56 27.42
CA VAL A 2 49.79 -34.31 28.05
C VAL A 2 48.73 -34.13 26.95
N GLU A 3 47.49 -34.59 27.20
CA GLU A 3 46.18 -33.94 26.91
C GLU A 3 45.07 -35.02 27.06
N GLU A 4 44.25 -34.98 28.13
CA GLU A 4 42.89 -34.38 28.22
C GLU A 4 41.84 -35.13 27.35
N PHE A 5 40.62 -35.50 27.76
CA PHE A 5 39.67 -34.94 28.70
C PHE A 5 38.82 -36.03 29.37
N ALA A 6 38.45 -35.72 30.60
CA ALA A 6 37.66 -36.49 31.52
C ALA A 6 36.14 -36.39 31.25
N VAL A 7 35.44 -37.48 31.61
CA VAL A 7 34.12 -37.48 32.26
C VAL A 7 32.90 -37.06 31.42
N ILE A 8 32.11 -38.07 31.03
CA ILE A 8 30.65 -37.98 31.00
C ILE A 8 30.07 -39.25 31.63
N ALA A 9 29.97 -39.23 32.97
CA ALA A 9 29.12 -40.14 33.73
C ALA A 9 28.20 -39.25 34.57
N GLY A 10 26.92 -39.13 34.18
CA GLY A 10 25.93 -38.37 34.97
C GLY A 10 24.77 -37.74 34.19
N SER A 11 24.06 -38.47 33.32
CA SER A 11 22.86 -37.96 32.64
C SER A 11 21.57 -38.55 33.22
N SER A 12 21.16 -38.10 34.41
CA SER A 12 19.81 -38.38 34.93
C SER A 12 19.06 -37.15 35.48
N ALA A 13 19.68 -35.97 35.54
CA ALA A 13 19.03 -34.74 36.04
C ALA A 13 18.77 -33.65 34.97
N ALA A 14 19.02 -33.92 33.68
CA ALA A 14 18.90 -32.92 32.61
C ALA A 14 17.52 -32.91 31.90
N GLY A 15 16.60 -33.81 32.25
CA GLY A 15 15.29 -33.92 31.60
C GLY A 15 14.21 -32.98 32.17
N ALA A 16 14.26 -32.64 33.46
CA ALA A 16 13.18 -31.92 34.12
C ALA A 16 13.23 -30.39 33.93
N ILE A 17 14.43 -29.81 33.80
CA ILE A 17 14.59 -28.35 33.65
C ILE A 17 14.23 -27.92 32.22
N SER A 18 14.50 -28.75 31.21
CA SER A 18 14.21 -28.47 29.80
C SER A 18 12.69 -28.36 29.51
N ALA A 19 11.86 -29.17 30.16
CA ALA A 19 10.40 -29.07 30.03
C ALA A 19 9.83 -27.80 30.69
N ALA A 20 10.36 -27.39 31.85
CA ALA A 20 9.93 -26.18 32.53
C ALA A 20 10.26 -24.90 31.74
N ILE A 21 11.39 -24.88 31.01
CA ILE A 21 11.78 -23.75 30.16
C ILE A 21 10.90 -23.70 28.89
N MET A 22 10.62 -24.84 28.22
CA MET A 22 9.71 -24.85 27.07
C MET A 22 8.27 -24.50 27.45
N ALA A 23 7.78 -24.96 28.60
CA ALA A 23 6.44 -24.61 29.10
C ALA A 23 6.29 -23.14 29.53
N ARG A 24 7.41 -22.44 29.80
CA ARG A 24 7.42 -21.00 30.11
C ARG A 24 7.49 -20.14 28.85
N MET A 25 8.12 -20.63 27.78
CA MET A 25 8.15 -19.94 26.48
C MET A 25 6.82 -20.07 25.71
N SER A 26 6.08 -21.17 25.85
CA SER A 26 4.76 -21.31 25.23
C SER A 26 3.71 -20.36 25.84
N ARG A 27 3.74 -20.13 27.16
CA ARG A 27 2.85 -19.18 27.86
C ARG A 27 3.15 -17.70 27.58
N LEU A 28 4.34 -17.39 27.08
CA LEU A 28 4.67 -16.04 26.58
C LEU A 28 4.20 -15.81 25.14
N LYS A 29 3.89 -16.89 24.41
CA LYS A 29 3.39 -16.84 23.03
C LYS A 29 1.86 -16.82 22.92
N GLU A 30 1.16 -16.95 24.05
CA GLU A 30 -0.31 -17.03 24.12
C GLU A 30 -0.99 -15.70 24.53
N LYS A 31 -0.27 -14.56 24.48
CA LYS A 31 -0.84 -13.22 24.75
C LYS A 31 -0.74 -12.21 23.61
N THR A 32 -0.40 -12.65 22.40
CA THR A 32 -0.41 -11.79 21.20
C THR A 32 -1.24 -12.42 20.08
N ALA A 33 -2.48 -12.78 20.41
CA ALA A 33 -3.55 -12.97 19.45
C ALA A 33 -4.74 -12.11 19.88
N LYS A 34 -4.50 -10.82 20.11
CA LYS A 34 -5.56 -9.82 20.07
C LYS A 34 -5.61 -9.32 18.63
N GLU A 35 -6.61 -9.85 17.93
CA GLU A 35 -7.05 -9.44 16.60
C GLU A 35 -7.19 -7.91 16.39
N PRO A 36 -7.29 -7.44 15.13
CA PRO A 36 -7.22 -6.04 14.64
C PRO A 36 -8.18 -4.98 15.26
N LYS A 37 -8.92 -5.29 16.32
CA LYS A 37 -9.86 -4.38 16.96
C LYS A 37 -9.20 -3.16 17.63
N SER A 38 -7.92 -3.19 17.99
CA SER A 38 -7.25 -2.00 18.57
C SER A 38 -6.86 -0.96 17.53
N VAL A 39 -6.73 -1.37 16.28
CA VAL A 39 -6.22 -0.52 15.19
C VAL A 39 -7.32 0.39 14.63
N ASN A 40 -8.51 -0.17 14.37
CA ASN A 40 -9.66 0.64 13.97
C ASN A 40 -10.07 1.60 15.09
N ALA A 41 -9.91 1.19 16.35
CA ALA A 41 -10.09 2.08 17.49
C ALA A 41 -9.09 3.25 17.46
N ALA A 42 -7.82 3.02 17.13
CA ALA A 42 -6.82 4.08 17.01
C ALA A 42 -7.16 5.09 15.90
N ARG A 43 -7.69 4.63 14.75
CA ARG A 43 -8.17 5.53 13.67
C ARG A 43 -9.31 6.43 14.13
N VAL A 44 -10.32 5.83 14.77
CA VAL A 44 -11.50 6.55 15.25
C VAL A 44 -11.12 7.54 16.35
N GLU A 45 -10.26 7.14 17.28
CA GLU A 45 -9.76 8.02 18.33
C GLU A 45 -8.91 9.16 17.75
N LEU A 46 -8.04 8.88 16.77
CA LEU A 46 -7.25 9.93 16.11
C LEU A 46 -8.16 10.95 15.41
N ALA A 47 -9.20 10.49 14.71
CA ALA A 47 -10.17 11.38 14.09
C ALA A 47 -10.90 12.25 15.13
N SER A 48 -11.30 11.67 16.27
CA SER A 48 -11.89 12.41 17.38
C SER A 48 -10.94 13.48 17.93
N LEU A 49 -9.66 13.13 18.14
CA LEU A 49 -8.65 14.07 18.64
C LEU A 49 -8.38 15.22 17.67
N LEU A 50 -8.32 14.95 16.37
CA LEU A 50 -8.17 15.99 15.34
C LEU A 50 -9.38 16.93 15.31
N PHE A 51 -10.59 16.39 15.50
CA PHE A 51 -11.80 17.18 15.62
C PHE A 51 -11.79 18.06 16.89
N GLU A 52 -11.43 17.49 18.04
CA GLU A 52 -11.29 18.22 19.30
C GLU A 52 -10.24 19.33 19.21
N LYS A 53 -9.11 19.07 18.55
CA LYS A 53 -8.06 20.07 18.29
C LYS A 53 -8.61 21.23 17.47
N THR A 54 -9.40 20.94 16.45
CA THR A 54 -10.05 21.96 15.61
C THR A 54 -11.04 22.78 16.42
N LEU A 55 -11.87 22.13 17.25
CA LEU A 55 -12.82 22.79 18.13
C LEU A 55 -12.13 23.70 19.16
N ALA A 56 -11.00 23.26 19.74
CA ALA A 56 -10.21 24.06 20.67
C ALA A 56 -9.58 25.29 19.99
N ALA A 57 -9.07 25.12 18.77
CA ALA A 57 -8.56 26.23 17.97
C ALA A 57 -9.66 27.25 17.62
N GLU A 58 -10.84 26.78 17.20
CA GLU A 58 -11.99 27.65 16.96
C GLU A 58 -12.43 28.39 18.23
N ALA A 59 -12.43 27.73 19.39
CA ALA A 59 -12.76 28.36 20.65
C ALA A 59 -11.81 29.52 20.96
N ILE A 60 -10.51 29.37 20.71
CA ILE A 60 -9.52 30.45 20.85
C ILE A 60 -9.86 31.63 19.94
N THR A 61 -10.18 31.37 18.67
CA THR A 61 -10.60 32.41 17.73
C THR A 61 -11.84 33.16 18.23
N ARG A 62 -12.88 32.42 18.66
CA ARG A 62 -14.12 33.01 19.20
C ARG A 62 -13.88 33.81 20.48
N ILE A 63 -12.93 33.41 21.33
CA ILE A 63 -12.57 34.17 22.53
C ILE A 63 -11.96 35.52 22.15
N TYR A 64 -11.09 35.56 21.13
CA TYR A 64 -10.54 36.82 20.63
C TYR A 64 -11.63 37.72 20.04
N GLU A 65 -12.51 37.17 19.21
CA GLU A 65 -13.64 37.91 18.62
C GLU A 65 -14.55 38.50 19.70
N ALA A 66 -14.99 37.70 20.67
CA ALA A 66 -15.85 38.14 21.75
C ALA A 66 -15.18 39.19 22.66
N ALA A 67 -13.86 39.13 22.83
CA ALA A 67 -13.12 40.15 23.57
C ALA A 67 -13.03 41.48 22.80
N GLN A 68 -12.91 41.45 21.46
CA GLN A 68 -12.93 42.65 20.63
C GLN A 68 -14.31 43.32 20.63
N GLU A 69 -15.37 42.52 20.68
CA GLU A 69 -16.76 43.00 20.80
C GLU A 69 -17.11 43.48 22.22
N GLY A 70 -16.18 43.40 23.18
CA GLY A 70 -16.41 43.78 24.57
C GLY A 70 -17.35 42.85 25.36
N LYS A 71 -17.68 41.68 24.80
CA LYS A 71 -18.54 40.67 25.45
C LYS A 71 -17.82 39.87 26.54
N VAL A 72 -16.49 39.86 26.50
CA VAL A 72 -15.63 39.13 27.45
C VAL A 72 -14.62 40.08 28.07
N GLU A 73 -14.59 40.13 29.41
CA GLU A 73 -13.62 40.93 30.16
C GLU A 73 -12.19 40.39 29.99
N ARG A 74 -11.18 41.26 30.08
CA ARG A 74 -9.77 40.90 29.93
C ARG A 74 -9.33 39.72 30.80
N LEU A 75 -9.69 39.70 32.08
CA LEU A 75 -9.29 38.61 32.99
C LEU A 75 -9.91 37.27 32.57
N GLU A 76 -11.19 37.27 32.21
CA GLU A 76 -11.88 36.05 31.77
C GLU A 76 -11.37 35.57 30.41
N ARG A 77 -11.06 36.48 29.49
CA ARG A 77 -10.39 36.17 28.22
C ARG A 77 -9.05 35.49 28.47
N ASP A 78 -8.19 36.07 29.30
CA ASP A 78 -6.86 35.53 29.56
C ASP A 78 -6.94 34.14 30.21
N ARG A 79 -7.92 33.94 31.11
CA ARG A 79 -8.22 32.63 31.71
C ARG A 79 -8.68 31.60 30.67
N LEU A 80 -9.61 31.96 29.80
CA LEU A 80 -10.13 31.07 28.75
C LEU A 80 -9.02 30.71 27.76
N LEU A 81 -8.22 31.68 27.32
CA LEU A 81 -7.08 31.44 26.44
C LEU A 81 -6.06 30.48 27.06
N LEU A 82 -5.73 30.65 28.35
CA LEU A 82 -4.81 29.76 29.06
C LEU A 82 -5.35 28.32 29.10
N LYS A 83 -6.65 28.15 29.34
CA LYS A 83 -7.31 26.84 29.35
C LYS A 83 -7.21 26.17 27.98
N TYR A 84 -7.71 26.82 26.93
CA TYR A 84 -7.73 26.22 25.59
C TYR A 84 -6.34 26.02 24.99
N LYS A 85 -5.35 26.84 25.40
CA LYS A 85 -3.95 26.61 25.03
C LYS A 85 -3.40 25.33 25.66
N ARG A 86 -3.65 25.10 26.95
CA ARG A 86 -3.28 23.84 27.61
C ARG A 86 -4.00 22.64 26.99
N ASP A 87 -5.28 22.79 26.68
CA ASP A 87 -6.07 21.74 26.03
C ASP A 87 -5.48 21.40 24.65
N LEU A 88 -5.09 22.41 23.85
CA LEU A 88 -4.40 22.22 22.57
C LEU A 88 -3.07 21.48 22.73
N ASP A 89 -2.25 21.86 23.71
CA ASP A 89 -0.96 21.21 23.95
C ASP A 89 -1.17 19.72 24.29
N SER A 90 -2.13 19.41 25.18
CA SER A 90 -2.47 18.02 25.52
C SER A 90 -3.00 17.23 24.32
N LEU A 91 -3.86 17.84 23.49
CA LEU A 91 -4.37 17.20 22.29
C LEU A 91 -3.25 16.93 21.29
N ASN A 92 -2.33 17.86 21.09
CA ASN A 92 -1.18 17.67 20.21
C ASN A 92 -0.28 16.52 20.68
N GLU A 93 -0.02 16.40 21.98
CA GLU A 93 0.75 15.28 22.54
C GLU A 93 0.05 13.94 22.28
N ARG A 94 -1.25 13.85 22.55
CA ARG A 94 -2.03 12.62 22.30
C ARG A 94 -2.05 12.25 20.82
N ILE A 95 -2.27 13.23 19.94
CA ILE A 95 -2.22 13.04 18.49
C ILE A 95 -0.84 12.51 18.07
N ALA A 96 0.25 13.11 18.54
CA ALA A 96 1.60 12.70 18.20
C ALA A 96 1.90 11.24 18.59
N THR A 97 1.32 10.75 19.71
CA THR A 97 1.47 9.35 20.10
C THR A 97 0.62 8.38 19.30
N LEU A 98 -0.60 8.79 18.91
CA LEU A 98 -1.58 7.91 18.28
C LEU A 98 -1.46 7.86 16.75
N GLN A 99 -1.06 8.98 16.14
CA GLN A 99 -0.90 9.12 14.70
C GLN A 99 -0.01 8.03 14.06
N PRO A 100 1.21 7.75 14.55
CA PRO A 100 2.05 6.70 13.93
C PRO A 100 1.44 5.30 14.06
N VAL A 101 0.63 5.04 15.09
CA VAL A 101 -0.07 3.76 15.28
C VAL A 101 -1.16 3.59 14.23
N ALA A 102 -1.93 4.64 13.96
CA ALA A 102 -2.94 4.63 12.91
C ALA A 102 -2.29 4.53 11.51
N GLU A 103 -1.23 5.29 11.24
CA GLU A 103 -0.51 5.23 9.96
C GLU A 103 0.10 3.84 9.69
N TYR A 104 0.72 3.22 10.71
CA TYR A 104 1.25 1.86 10.58
C TYR A 104 0.18 0.85 10.19
N ALA A 105 -1.02 1.02 10.75
CA ALA A 105 -2.16 0.19 10.43
C ALA A 105 -2.65 0.38 8.99
N ASP A 106 -2.76 1.62 8.54
CA ASP A 106 -3.10 1.97 7.15
C ASP A 106 -2.12 1.33 6.17
N LEU A 107 -0.83 1.47 6.45
CA LEU A 107 0.22 0.85 5.63
C LEU A 107 0.16 -0.68 5.66
N THR A 108 -0.15 -1.27 6.81
CA THR A 108 -0.33 -2.71 6.95
C THR A 108 -1.50 -3.22 6.12
N GLU A 109 -2.62 -2.49 6.12
CA GLU A 109 -3.80 -2.81 5.32
C GLU A 109 -3.50 -2.73 3.82
N VAL A 110 -2.89 -1.62 3.37
CA VAL A 110 -2.48 -1.43 1.96
C VAL A 110 -1.50 -2.52 1.52
N ARG A 111 -0.52 -2.87 2.36
CA ARG A 111 0.41 -3.97 2.09
C ARG A 111 -0.33 -5.29 1.89
N ASN A 112 -1.27 -5.61 2.75
CA ASN A 112 -2.03 -6.87 2.65
C ASN A 112 -2.88 -6.91 1.38
N GLN A 113 -3.52 -5.79 1.02
CA GLN A 113 -4.26 -5.65 -0.24
C GLN A 113 -3.34 -5.86 -1.45
N LEU A 114 -2.13 -5.27 -1.45
CA LEU A 114 -1.15 -5.47 -2.51
C LEU A 114 -0.70 -6.93 -2.63
N VAL A 115 -0.43 -7.58 -1.49
CA VAL A 115 -0.07 -9.02 -1.47
C VAL A 115 -1.17 -9.86 -2.10
N SER A 116 -2.44 -9.60 -1.76
CA SER A 116 -3.59 -10.28 -2.37
C SER A 116 -3.63 -10.08 -3.89
N LEU A 117 -3.50 -8.84 -4.36
CA LEU A 117 -3.49 -8.54 -5.79
C LEU A 117 -2.38 -9.27 -6.53
N ILE A 118 -1.18 -9.34 -5.95
CA ILE A 118 -0.06 -10.07 -6.55
C ILE A 118 -0.35 -11.57 -6.60
N GLN A 119 -0.90 -12.14 -5.53
CA GLN A 119 -1.28 -13.56 -5.49
C GLN A 119 -2.34 -13.89 -6.55
N ASP A 120 -3.33 -13.02 -6.74
CA ASP A 120 -4.37 -13.18 -7.76
C ASP A 120 -3.77 -13.15 -9.17
N ARG A 121 -2.80 -12.25 -9.41
CA ARG A 121 -2.11 -12.16 -10.71
C ARG A 121 -1.21 -13.34 -10.99
N ILE A 122 -0.46 -13.83 -10.00
CA ILE A 122 0.34 -15.05 -10.13
C ILE A 122 -0.57 -16.23 -10.46
N SER A 123 -1.68 -16.38 -9.72
CA SER A 123 -2.65 -17.46 -9.95
C SER A 123 -3.26 -17.41 -11.36
N ALA A 124 -3.55 -16.20 -11.88
CA ALA A 124 -4.05 -16.03 -13.25
C ALA A 124 -3.00 -16.41 -14.32
N ILE A 125 -1.73 -16.06 -14.07
CA ILE A 125 -0.61 -16.47 -14.94
C ILE A 125 -0.46 -17.98 -14.93
N ASP A 126 -0.45 -18.60 -13.75
CA ASP A 126 -0.32 -20.05 -13.59
C ASP A 126 -1.48 -20.79 -14.28
N ALA A 127 -2.71 -20.29 -14.16
CA ALA A 127 -3.86 -20.84 -14.88
C ALA A 127 -3.68 -20.77 -16.40
N LYS A 128 -3.16 -19.65 -16.93
CA LYS A 128 -2.88 -19.50 -18.36
C LYS A 128 -1.75 -20.42 -18.83
N LEU A 129 -0.68 -20.56 -18.04
CA LEU A 129 0.41 -21.48 -18.32
C LEU A 129 -0.07 -22.94 -18.32
N ALA A 130 -0.92 -23.33 -17.36
CA ALA A 130 -1.53 -24.65 -17.32
C ALA A 130 -2.38 -24.93 -18.57
N GLN A 131 -3.20 -23.97 -19.00
CA GLN A 131 -3.98 -24.07 -20.25
C GLN A 131 -3.07 -24.23 -21.49
N MET A 132 -1.98 -23.47 -21.57
CA MET A 132 -1.04 -23.58 -22.69
C MET A 132 -0.25 -24.89 -22.67
N SER A 133 0.15 -25.38 -21.50
CA SER A 133 0.89 -26.65 -21.36
C SER A 133 0.03 -27.90 -21.58
N SER A 134 -1.28 -27.78 -21.39
CA SER A 134 -2.25 -28.84 -21.70
C SER A 134 -2.70 -28.82 -23.17
N ALA A 135 -2.45 -27.73 -23.90
CA ALA A 135 -2.52 -27.76 -25.36
C ALA A 135 -1.37 -28.65 -25.88
N LYS A 136 -1.73 -29.61 -26.75
CA LYS A 136 -0.88 -30.70 -27.29
C LYS A 136 0.59 -30.29 -27.52
N PRO A 137 1.54 -31.24 -27.36
CA PRO A 137 2.95 -30.98 -27.65
C PRO A 137 3.08 -30.41 -29.06
N ILE A 138 3.74 -29.26 -29.17
CA ILE A 138 4.17 -28.72 -30.45
C ILE A 138 5.14 -29.75 -31.01
N VAL A 139 4.65 -30.58 -31.92
CA VAL A 139 5.50 -31.42 -32.77
C VAL A 139 6.22 -30.45 -33.69
N VAL A 140 7.39 -29.99 -33.27
CA VAL A 140 8.34 -29.37 -34.19
C VAL A 140 8.83 -30.50 -35.08
N GLU A 141 8.15 -30.70 -36.20
CA GLU A 141 8.59 -31.63 -37.23
C GLU A 141 9.97 -31.14 -37.70
N ARG A 142 11.03 -31.88 -37.33
CA ARG A 142 12.37 -31.63 -37.86
C ARG A 142 12.32 -31.91 -39.36
N VAL A 143 12.12 -30.86 -40.15
CA VAL A 143 12.30 -30.92 -41.60
C VAL A 143 13.75 -31.30 -41.87
N GLN A 144 13.97 -32.49 -42.43
CA GLN A 144 15.28 -32.90 -42.95
C GLN A 144 15.62 -32.02 -44.14
N VAL A 145 16.70 -31.26 -44.01
CA VAL A 145 17.18 -30.34 -45.04
C VAL A 145 17.99 -31.14 -46.07
N MET A 146 17.45 -31.33 -47.28
CA MET A 146 18.26 -31.55 -48.49
C MET A 146 18.59 -30.19 -49.13
N PRO A 147 19.79 -29.97 -49.69
CA PRO A 147 20.20 -28.66 -50.19
C PRO A 147 19.90 -28.49 -51.70
N THR A 148 19.35 -27.32 -52.09
CA THR A 148 19.44 -26.55 -53.38
C THR A 148 18.08 -25.98 -53.87
N PRO A 149 18.02 -24.84 -54.61
CA PRO A 149 18.38 -23.48 -54.20
C PRO A 149 17.21 -22.44 -54.38
N GLU A 150 17.20 -21.42 -53.51
CA GLU A 150 16.69 -20.04 -53.63
C GLU A 150 15.28 -19.66 -54.20
N LYS A 151 14.59 -18.89 -53.33
CA LYS A 151 13.63 -17.77 -53.56
C LYS A 151 12.17 -18.07 -53.85
N VAL A 152 11.34 -18.03 -52.80
CA VAL A 152 10.16 -17.14 -52.73
C VAL A 152 9.99 -16.72 -51.26
N VAL A 153 10.26 -15.44 -50.98
CA VAL A 153 10.00 -14.82 -49.67
C VAL A 153 8.52 -14.43 -49.65
N ASP A 154 7.87 -14.83 -48.56
CA ASP A 154 6.47 -14.64 -48.21
C ASP A 154 6.03 -13.16 -48.34
N ASP A 155 5.06 -12.92 -49.22
CA ASP A 155 4.53 -11.60 -49.60
C ASP A 155 3.29 -11.21 -48.76
N SER A 156 2.95 -12.05 -47.77
CA SER A 156 1.76 -11.91 -46.91
C SER A 156 1.98 -10.88 -45.81
N ASP A 157 3.10 -10.96 -45.10
CA ASP A 157 3.39 -10.12 -43.94
C ASP A 157 3.64 -8.66 -44.32
N LYS A 158 4.33 -8.42 -45.44
CA LYS A 158 4.61 -7.06 -45.93
C LYS A 158 3.35 -6.31 -46.37
N LYS A 159 2.28 -7.02 -46.77
CA LYS A 159 0.98 -6.39 -47.11
C LYS A 159 0.20 -6.00 -45.86
N GLN A 160 0.28 -6.78 -44.78
CA GLN A 160 -0.38 -6.44 -43.51
C GLN A 160 0.24 -5.20 -42.87
N PHE A 161 1.57 -5.11 -42.78
CA PHE A 161 2.24 -3.93 -42.21
C PHE A 161 1.92 -2.63 -42.98
N LYS A 162 1.87 -2.68 -44.32
CA LYS A 162 1.51 -1.51 -45.15
C LYS A 162 0.04 -1.11 -45.07
N ALA A 163 -0.86 -2.06 -44.80
CA ALA A 163 -2.27 -1.77 -44.62
C ALA A 163 -2.52 -1.10 -43.26
N GLU A 164 -1.82 -1.56 -42.22
CA GLU A 164 -1.91 -1.02 -40.87
C GLU A 164 -1.25 0.37 -40.75
N GLU A 165 -0.12 0.59 -41.44
CA GLU A 165 0.55 1.91 -41.51
C GLU A 165 -0.35 2.98 -42.13
N LYS A 166 -1.05 2.66 -43.23
CA LYS A 166 -2.04 3.57 -43.84
C LYS A 166 -3.23 3.87 -42.92
N SER A 167 -3.65 2.89 -42.12
CA SER A 167 -4.73 3.09 -41.14
C SER A 167 -4.30 4.02 -40.00
N ILE A 168 -3.03 3.95 -39.59
CA ILE A 168 -2.46 4.82 -38.55
C ILE A 168 -2.34 6.25 -39.08
N GLU A 169 -1.88 6.45 -40.32
CA GLU A 169 -1.80 7.77 -40.95
C GLU A 169 -3.18 8.44 -41.08
N GLN A 170 -4.21 7.67 -41.43
CA GLN A 170 -5.60 8.16 -41.51
C GLN A 170 -6.12 8.61 -40.14
N LEU A 171 -5.91 7.79 -39.10
CA LEU A 171 -6.32 8.13 -37.74
C LEU A 171 -5.60 9.39 -37.21
N GLN A 172 -4.31 9.54 -37.50
CA GLN A 172 -3.54 10.74 -37.12
C GLN A 172 -4.08 12.00 -37.81
N GLY A 173 -4.46 11.91 -39.09
CA GLY A 173 -5.07 13.02 -39.83
C GLY A 173 -6.43 13.43 -39.27
N GLU A 174 -7.28 12.46 -38.91
CA GLU A 174 -8.58 12.72 -38.29
C GLU A 174 -8.45 13.39 -36.91
N ILE A 175 -7.50 12.93 -36.08
CA ILE A 175 -7.21 13.53 -34.78
C ILE A 175 -6.76 14.99 -34.96
N MET A 176 -5.84 15.24 -35.91
CA MET A 176 -5.35 16.59 -36.16
C MET A 176 -6.47 17.53 -36.63
N GLN A 177 -7.34 17.07 -37.54
CA GLN A 177 -8.52 17.84 -37.94
C GLN A 177 -9.48 18.11 -36.79
N ALA A 178 -9.70 17.13 -35.91
CA ALA A 178 -10.57 17.30 -34.74
C ALA A 178 -9.99 18.34 -33.77
N LEU A 179 -8.66 18.34 -33.55
CA LEU A 179 -7.98 19.33 -32.72
C LEU A 179 -8.09 20.74 -33.32
N THR A 180 -7.86 20.90 -34.62
CA THR A 180 -8.01 22.22 -35.28
C THR A 180 -9.45 22.73 -35.23
N ARG A 181 -10.45 21.86 -35.32
CA ARG A 181 -11.86 22.26 -35.16
C ARG A 181 -12.18 22.71 -33.74
N LEU A 182 -11.63 22.05 -32.73
CA LEU A 182 -11.81 22.46 -31.33
C LEU A 182 -11.16 23.81 -31.05
N GLU A 183 -9.95 24.04 -31.58
CA GLU A 183 -9.26 25.33 -31.48
C GLU A 183 -10.07 26.47 -32.12
N GLN A 184 -10.69 26.23 -33.28
CA GLN A 184 -11.58 27.22 -33.92
C GLN A 184 -12.86 27.49 -33.11
N VAL A 185 -13.41 26.48 -32.42
CA VAL A 185 -14.59 26.63 -31.55
C VAL A 185 -14.26 27.37 -30.24
N GLU A 186 -13.01 27.33 -29.79
CA GLU A 186 -12.54 28.09 -28.63
C GLU A 186 -12.25 29.56 -28.95
N LEU A 187 -11.90 29.90 -30.20
CA LEU A 187 -11.64 31.27 -30.65
C LEU A 187 -12.90 32.07 -31.03
N ASP A 188 -14.02 31.40 -31.36
CA ASP A 188 -15.30 32.05 -31.72
C ASP A 188 -16.21 32.34 -30.49
N LYS A 189 -15.69 32.17 -29.26
CA LYS A 189 -16.44 32.36 -27.99
C LYS A 189 -16.08 33.61 -27.19
N ASP A 190 -15.22 34.47 -27.72
CA ASP A 190 -14.96 35.83 -27.22
C ASP A 190 -15.57 36.89 -28.16
#